data_AF-A0A8B8AMU6-F1
#
_entry.id   AF-A0A8B8AMU6-F1
#
_cell.length_a   1.000
_cell.length_b   1.000
_cell.length_c   1.000
_cell.angle_alpha   90.00
_cell.angle_beta   90.00
_cell.angle_gamma   90.00
#
_symmetry.space_group_name_H-M   'P 1'
#
loop_
_entity.id
_entity.type
_entity.pdbx_description
1 polymer ?
#
loop_
_entity_poly.entity_id
_entity_poly.type
_entity_poly.pdbx_seq_one_letter_code
_entity_poly.pdbx_strand_id
1 'polypeptide(L)'
;MLPHFRRNVDECAMTPGPCHDNATCVNIEGSFQCICKANFTGNGFQCQEIPFRSLRKTLYLLPILASYIGTGLTGAVLLALLFASNSSRPPTDWTP
;
A
#
# COMPACT_ATOMS: atom_id res chain seq x y z
N MET A 1 16.23 27.05 -36.12
CA MET A 1 15.66 26.29 -34.99
C MET A 1 14.62 27.17 -34.33
N LEU A 2 13.34 26.88 -34.53
CA LEU A 2 12.26 27.60 -33.85
C LEU A 2 12.37 27.32 -32.35
N PRO A 3 12.19 28.33 -31.48
CA PRO A 3 12.14 28.10 -30.04
C PRO A 3 10.91 27.23 -29.81
N HIS A 4 11.06 26.11 -29.10
CA HIS A 4 9.92 25.37 -28.60
C HIS A 4 9.18 26.26 -27.60
N PHE A 5 8.33 27.15 -28.12
CA PHE A 5 7.23 27.72 -27.39
C PHE A 5 6.26 26.57 -27.13
N ARG A 6 6.60 25.73 -26.14
CA ARG A 6 5.59 25.06 -25.34
C ARG A 6 4.80 26.21 -24.75
N ARG A 7 3.74 26.63 -25.46
CA ARG A 7 2.63 27.31 -24.81
C ARG A 7 2.41 26.57 -23.51
N ASN A 8 2.26 27.32 -22.43
CA ASN A 8 1.80 26.82 -21.15
C ASN A 8 0.36 26.29 -21.36
N VAL A 9 0.27 25.17 -22.10
CA VAL A 9 -0.96 24.45 -22.38
C VAL A 9 -1.33 23.89 -21.04
N ASP A 10 -2.46 24.31 -20.53
CA ASP A 10 -2.99 23.73 -19.32
C ASP A 10 -3.60 22.37 -19.69
N GLU A 11 -2.81 21.30 -19.59
CA GLU A 11 -3.33 19.96 -19.84
C GLU A 11 -4.42 19.57 -18.84
N CYS A 12 -4.48 20.21 -17.67
CA CYS A 12 -5.55 20.00 -16.69
C CYS A 12 -6.90 20.60 -17.12
N ALA A 13 -6.90 21.56 -18.06
CA ALA A 13 -8.12 22.13 -18.63
C ALA A 13 -8.71 21.28 -19.77
N MET A 14 -8.05 20.19 -20.17
CA MET A 14 -8.55 19.27 -21.21
C MET A 14 -9.71 18.41 -20.67
N THR A 15 -10.61 17.99 -21.56
CA THR A 15 -11.74 17.11 -21.19
C THR A 15 -11.81 15.92 -22.17
N PRO A 16 -11.68 14.66 -21.69
CA PRO A 16 -11.35 14.29 -20.31
C PRO A 16 -9.93 14.73 -19.91
N GLY A 17 -9.75 15.05 -18.63
CA GLY A 17 -8.44 15.44 -18.09
C GLY A 17 -7.45 14.27 -18.12
N PRO A 18 -6.13 14.54 -18.07
CA PRO A 18 -5.10 13.51 -18.25
C PRO A 18 -4.90 12.61 -17.03
N CYS A 19 -5.43 12.98 -15.86
CA CYS A 19 -5.22 12.27 -14.61
C CYS A 19 -6.36 11.30 -14.29
N HIS A 20 -6.11 10.39 -13.33
CA HIS A 20 -7.14 9.52 -12.79
C HIS A 20 -8.27 10.33 -12.10
N ASP A 21 -9.49 9.81 -12.07
CA ASP A 21 -10.64 10.47 -11.40
C ASP A 21 -10.39 10.74 -9.90
N ASN A 22 -9.60 9.85 -9.28
CA ASN A 22 -9.14 9.98 -7.89
C ASN A 22 -7.78 10.67 -7.74
N ALA A 23 -7.38 11.48 -8.73
CA ALA A 23 -6.20 12.33 -8.67
C ALA A 23 -6.56 13.81 -8.87
N THR A 24 -5.64 14.69 -8.46
CA THR A 24 -5.66 16.12 -8.71
C THR A 24 -4.62 16.43 -9.76
N CYS A 25 -5.03 17.13 -10.83
CA CYS A 25 -4.11 17.61 -11.84
C CYS A 25 -3.52 18.96 -11.41
N VAL A 26 -2.20 19.09 -11.50
CA VAL A 26 -1.46 20.31 -11.21
C VAL A 26 -0.69 20.71 -12.47
N ASN A 27 -1.13 21.78 -13.12
CA ASN A 27 -0.43 22.34 -14.27
C ASN A 27 0.89 22.98 -13.80
N ILE A 28 1.99 22.68 -14.48
CA ILE A 28 3.33 23.24 -14.19
C ILE A 28 3.92 23.83 -15.47
N GLU A 29 4.88 24.74 -15.35
CA GLU A 29 5.45 25.35 -16.55
C GLU A 29 6.11 24.30 -17.46
N GLY A 30 5.50 24.09 -18.63
CA GLY A 30 5.97 23.13 -19.64
C GLY A 30 5.51 21.67 -19.44
N SER A 31 4.70 21.36 -18.41
CA SER A 31 4.14 20.01 -18.18
C SER A 31 2.98 20.02 -17.16
N PHE A 32 2.59 18.85 -16.64
CA PHE A 32 1.60 18.70 -15.58
C PHE A 32 1.98 17.55 -14.65
N GLN A 33 1.42 17.54 -13.43
CA GLN A 33 1.56 16.45 -12.48
C GLN A 33 0.19 15.95 -12.05
N CYS A 34 0.06 14.64 -11.88
CA CYS A 34 -1.12 14.01 -11.31
C CYS A 34 -0.80 13.51 -9.91
N ILE A 35 -1.56 13.95 -8.91
CA ILE A 35 -1.35 13.59 -7.50
C ILE A 35 -2.60 12.87 -7.00
N CYS A 36 -2.49 11.63 -6.54
CA CYS A 36 -3.64 10.92 -5.97
C CYS A 36 -4.24 11.70 -4.79
N LYS A 37 -5.57 11.72 -4.71
CA LYS A 37 -6.32 12.37 -3.62
C LYS A 37 -6.04 11.69 -2.28
N ALA A 38 -6.41 12.36 -1.19
CA ALA A 38 -6.32 11.78 0.15
C ALA A 38 -7.00 10.40 0.21
N ASN A 39 -6.38 9.46 0.91
CA ASN A 39 -6.78 8.05 0.98
C ASN A 39 -6.59 7.24 -0.31
N PHE A 40 -5.88 7.75 -1.30
CA PHE A 40 -5.47 7.00 -2.49
C PHE A 40 -3.95 6.98 -2.67
N THR A 41 -3.41 5.90 -3.24
CA THR A 41 -1.99 5.74 -3.57
C THR A 41 -1.82 5.26 -5.01
N GLY A 42 -0.69 5.62 -5.63
CA GLY A 42 -0.38 5.27 -7.01
C GLY A 42 0.49 6.33 -7.69
N ASN A 43 0.46 6.35 -9.02
CA ASN A 43 1.27 7.23 -9.86
C ASN A 43 0.51 8.46 -10.39
N GLY A 44 -0.71 8.72 -9.89
CA GLY A 44 -1.57 9.82 -10.34
C GLY A 44 -2.40 9.53 -11.59
N PHE A 45 -1.96 8.61 -12.45
CA PHE A 45 -2.73 8.10 -13.60
C PHE A 45 -3.55 6.85 -13.24
N GLN A 46 -3.12 6.14 -12.21
CA GLN A 46 -3.84 5.05 -11.56
C GLN A 46 -3.75 5.27 -10.06
N CYS A 47 -4.89 5.48 -9.42
CA CYS A 47 -4.98 5.70 -7.98
C CYS A 47 -5.90 4.64 -7.37
N GLN A 48 -5.36 3.88 -6.43
CA GLN A 48 -6.07 2.83 -5.69
C GLN A 48 -6.29 3.28 -4.25
N GLU A 49 -7.40 2.86 -3.64
CA GLU A 49 -7.69 3.16 -2.24
C GLU A 49 -6.58 2.64 -1.32
N ILE A 50 -6.15 3.46 -0.36
CA ILE A 50 -5.17 3.07 0.64
C ILE A 50 -5.88 2.18 1.66
N PRO A 51 -5.48 0.91 1.81
CA PRO A 51 -6.04 0.08 2.86
C PRO A 51 -5.65 0.65 4.23
N PHE A 52 -6.59 0.66 5.19
CA PHE A 52 -6.38 1.17 6.55
C PHE A 52 -5.17 0.57 7.29
N ARG A 53 -4.61 -0.55 6.82
CA ARG A 53 -3.39 -1.17 7.34
C ARG A 53 -2.11 -0.39 7.00
N SER A 54 -2.11 0.43 5.94
CA SER A 54 -0.94 1.23 5.50
C SER A 54 -0.64 2.45 6.38
N LEU A 55 -1.60 2.93 7.19
CA LEU A 55 -1.40 4.06 8.12
C LEU A 55 -0.75 3.62 9.44
N ARG A 56 -0.63 2.32 9.70
CA ARG A 56 0.09 1.79 10.86
C ARG A 56 1.55 1.49 10.50
N LYS A 57 2.33 2.51 10.13
CA LYS A 57 3.81 2.39 10.05
C LYS A 57 4.41 1.87 11.37
N THR A 58 3.78 2.21 12.50
CA THR A 58 4.13 1.71 13.83
C THR A 58 4.00 0.19 13.96
N LEU A 59 3.03 -0.45 13.28
CA LEU A 59 2.78 -1.90 13.42
C LEU A 59 3.75 -2.78 12.64
N TYR A 60 4.49 -2.23 11.67
CA TYR A 60 5.55 -2.97 10.95
C TYR A 60 6.94 -2.80 11.59
N LEU A 61 7.13 -1.80 12.46
CA LEU A 61 8.35 -1.60 13.26
C LEU A 61 8.28 -2.28 14.64
N LEU A 62 7.07 -2.40 15.21
CA LEU A 62 6.82 -3.16 16.44
C LEU A 62 7.28 -4.65 16.38
N PRO A 63 7.05 -5.42 15.29
CA PRO A 63 7.53 -6.79 15.21
C PRO A 63 9.06 -6.88 15.16
N ILE A 64 9.76 -5.87 14.63
CA ILE A 64 11.24 -5.87 14.52
C ILE A 64 11.88 -5.81 15.91
N LEU A 65 11.30 -5.05 16.84
CA LEU A 65 11.74 -5.01 18.24
C LEU A 65 11.31 -6.28 19.01
N ALA A 66 10.14 -6.84 18.69
CA ALA A 66 9.69 -8.12 19.27
C ALA A 66 10.59 -9.30 18.84
N SER A 67 11.16 -9.28 17.63
CA SER A 67 12.16 -10.25 17.19
C SER A 67 13.50 -10.12 17.94
N TYR A 68 13.84 -8.93 18.44
CA TYR A 68 15.07 -8.72 19.21
C TYR A 68 14.94 -9.15 20.69
N ILE A 69 13.72 -9.15 21.24
CA ILE A 69 13.46 -9.48 22.65
C ILE A 69 12.88 -10.92 22.80
N GLY A 70 12.53 -11.60 21.70
CA GLY A 70 11.74 -12.83 21.70
C GLY A 70 12.47 -14.17 21.55
N THR A 71 13.81 -14.24 21.45
CA THR A 71 14.54 -15.53 21.31
C THR A 71 14.93 -16.16 22.65
N GLY A 72 14.13 -15.95 23.70
CA GLY A 72 14.19 -16.74 24.92
C GLY A 72 13.45 -18.08 24.72
N LEU A 73 14.18 -19.19 24.83
CA LEU A 73 13.72 -20.60 24.71
C LEU A 73 12.46 -20.98 25.53
N THR A 74 11.94 -20.08 26.37
CA THR A 74 10.72 -20.27 27.17
C THR A 74 9.43 -20.10 26.35
N GLY A 75 9.43 -19.25 25.31
CA GLY A 75 8.23 -18.96 24.52
C GLY A 75 7.79 -20.11 23.61
N ALA A 76 8.75 -20.79 22.96
CA ALA A 76 8.47 -21.94 22.11
C ALA A 76 7.92 -23.14 22.90
N VAL A 77 8.40 -23.34 24.14
CA VAL A 77 7.93 -24.40 25.04
C VAL A 77 6.49 -24.14 25.49
N LEU A 78 6.15 -22.92 25.88
CA LEU A 78 4.79 -22.57 26.27
C LEU A 78 3.80 -22.69 25.10
N LEU A 79 4.24 -22.28 23.90
CA LEU A 79 3.45 -22.38 22.68
C LEU A 79 3.23 -23.86 22.27
N ALA A 80 4.28 -24.70 22.36
CA ALA A 80 4.17 -26.13 22.13
C ALA A 80 3.24 -26.83 23.14
N LEU A 81 3.27 -26.43 24.42
CA LEU A 81 2.38 -26.96 25.46
C LEU A 81 0.92 -26.56 25.23
N LEU A 82 0.66 -25.33 24.76
CA LEU A 82 -0.70 -24.90 24.41
C LEU A 82 -1.23 -25.63 23.17
N PHE A 83 -0.41 -25.82 22.13
CA PHE A 83 -0.83 -26.55 20.92
C PHE A 83 -0.96 -28.06 21.13
N ALA A 84 -0.19 -28.67 22.04
CA ALA A 84 -0.33 -30.08 22.40
C ALA A 84 -1.68 -30.43 23.03
N SER A 85 -2.38 -29.45 23.63
CA SER A 85 -3.69 -29.65 24.26
C SER A 85 -4.89 -29.58 23.29
N ASN A 86 -4.70 -29.08 22.07
CA ASN A 86 -5.80 -28.89 21.11
C ASN A 86 -5.80 -29.89 19.95
N SER A 87 -5.01 -30.98 20.05
CA SER A 87 -4.98 -32.04 19.04
C SER A 87 -6.05 -33.09 19.32
N SER A 88 -7.32 -32.74 19.14
CA SER A 88 -8.44 -33.70 19.06
C SER A 88 -9.16 -33.62 17.71
N ARG A 89 -8.46 -33.95 16.62
CA ARG A 89 -8.74 -35.08 15.69
C ARG A 89 -8.08 -34.91 14.30
N PRO A 90 -7.67 -36.02 13.65
CA PRO A 90 -6.94 -36.07 12.37
C PRO A 90 -7.91 -36.15 11.14
N PRO A 91 -7.40 -36.24 9.89
CA PRO A 91 -8.05 -35.72 8.67
C PRO A 91 -8.95 -36.72 7.95
N THR A 92 -10.07 -36.23 7.41
CA THR A 92 -10.89 -36.83 6.35
C THR A 92 -11.52 -35.64 5.61
N ASP A 93 -11.52 -35.51 4.29
CA ASP A 93 -11.74 -36.54 3.29
C ASP A 93 -11.31 -36.00 1.92
N TRP A 94 -10.86 -36.92 1.08
CA TRP A 94 -10.53 -36.65 -0.31
C TRP A 94 -11.79 -36.58 -1.16
N THR A 95 -11.70 -35.81 -2.24
CA THR A 95 -12.42 -35.95 -3.52
C THR A 95 -13.84 -35.38 -3.66
N PRO A 96 -14.30 -35.14 -4.90
CA PRO A 96 -13.55 -35.11 -6.18
C PRO A 96 -13.10 -33.70 -6.60
#